data_AF-A0A2J6XW90-F1
#
_entry.id   AF-A0A2J6XW90-F1
#
_cell.length_a   1.000
_cell.length_b   1.000
_cell.length_c   1.000
_cell.angle_alpha   90.00
_cell.angle_beta   90.00
_cell.angle_gamma   90.00
#
_symmetry.space_group_name_H-M   'P 1'
#
loop_
_entity.id
_entity.type
_entity.pdbx_description
1 polymer ?
#
loop_
_entity_poly.entity_id
_entity_poly.type
_entity_poly.pdbx_seq_one_letter_code
_entity_poly.pdbx_strand_id
1 'polypeptide(L)'
;MTNNPVAGEYLVIELYPNDINANTFYYKSDGRIGFNYDYDLEYIIIQKENLKSINGNIYPARIYIGKDRENLLVDKFKNFIYKKDSEELYYSLYVPENYNPKLIYPLVVFLHGAGERGYGNQAPLKANKGGVVWAEDDIQSKFPCFILAPQCPQHSSWTTLFNPEDSFSPSIYLEMVYELIQKISEEYNIDQNRIYLTGLSMGGFGTWALAMAHPDTFSALVPICGGGNPNKVSLIKDIPVWAFHAEDDPIVDKEIVRKTINALKQVSEKVIYTEFDSGLLTPPLVPNPHFSWVFAYNDKNMINWLFSQSRRDKYNAILVEPNIYVINDYRFDSMYLIIGSEKALLIDTGIGEGNLKEFINKLTDKPLEVVVLHGHHDHILQADQFEKVYMSEKEKEILPLFGIKKDIKFLPVKEGDKFDLGDRVLEVIELPGHTPGSIALLDRKNRIIFTSDAIGAGHLWLQVPGASPLKKYLETIKKLEGYKKDFDKIYTGHLYHSGNNPLPPDYIDDVRIAVEKVIKGELKGKPYPIGIFGGLFVEYGKVTLVYNPDLL
;
A
#
# COMPACT_ATOMS: atom_id res chain seq x y z
N MET A 1 20.55 -21.03 -22.00
CA MET A 1 21.59 -22.06 -22.21
C MET A 1 22.44 -21.68 -23.41
N THR A 2 23.62 -21.12 -23.17
CA THR A 2 24.63 -20.90 -24.21
C THR A 2 25.65 -22.02 -24.12
N ASN A 3 25.61 -22.92 -25.10
CA ASN A 3 26.52 -24.06 -25.25
C ASN A 3 27.91 -23.61 -25.73
N ASN A 4 28.69 -22.90 -24.92
CA ASN A 4 30.16 -22.84 -25.05
C ASN A 4 30.79 -22.34 -23.74
N PRO A 5 31.64 -23.12 -23.07
CA PRO A 5 32.37 -22.64 -21.89
C PRO A 5 33.28 -21.46 -22.28
N VAL A 6 33.20 -20.38 -21.52
CA VAL A 6 34.09 -19.22 -21.66
C VAL A 6 35.28 -19.41 -20.73
N ALA A 7 36.49 -19.11 -21.20
CA ALA A 7 37.68 -19.17 -20.36
C ALA A 7 37.57 -18.19 -19.19
N GLY A 8 37.84 -18.65 -17.97
CA GLY A 8 37.79 -17.85 -16.75
C GLY A 8 38.52 -18.51 -15.59
N GLU A 9 38.53 -17.82 -14.44
CA GLU A 9 39.16 -18.33 -13.22
C GLU A 9 38.38 -19.47 -12.56
N TYR A 10 37.07 -19.56 -12.84
CA TYR A 10 36.15 -20.54 -12.27
C TYR A 10 35.66 -21.54 -13.32
N LEU A 11 35.56 -22.82 -12.92
CA LEU A 11 34.86 -23.85 -13.68
C LEU A 11 33.50 -24.09 -13.02
N VAL A 12 32.42 -23.89 -13.75
CA VAL A 12 31.05 -24.15 -13.28
C VAL A 12 30.58 -25.48 -13.85
N ILE A 13 30.12 -26.37 -12.96
CA ILE A 13 29.48 -27.64 -13.33
C ILE A 13 28.01 -27.54 -12.93
N GLU A 14 27.14 -27.38 -13.93
CA GLU A 14 25.70 -27.35 -13.71
C GLU A 14 25.17 -28.80 -13.61
N LEU A 15 24.38 -29.06 -12.56
CA LEU A 15 23.77 -30.37 -12.30
C LEU A 15 22.28 -30.34 -12.68
N TYR A 16 21.71 -31.50 -12.97
CA TYR A 16 20.29 -31.57 -13.32
C TYR A 16 19.43 -31.48 -12.04
N PRO A 17 18.48 -30.53 -11.95
CA PRO A 17 17.67 -30.34 -10.75
C PRO A 17 16.70 -31.51 -10.47
N ASN A 18 16.48 -32.38 -11.46
CA ASN A 18 15.59 -33.54 -11.34
C ASN A 18 16.35 -34.83 -10.96
N ASP A 19 17.65 -34.76 -10.67
CA ASP A 19 18.38 -35.90 -10.15
C ASP A 19 17.79 -36.34 -8.80
N ILE A 20 17.76 -37.66 -8.56
CA ILE A 20 17.08 -38.26 -7.40
C ILE A 20 17.53 -37.68 -6.04
N ASN A 21 18.79 -37.23 -5.96
CA ASN A 21 19.40 -36.66 -4.75
C ASN A 21 19.71 -35.16 -4.91
N ALA A 22 19.05 -34.46 -5.84
CA ALA A 22 19.24 -33.01 -6.02
C ALA A 22 18.65 -32.18 -4.87
N ASN A 23 17.65 -32.72 -4.17
CA ASN A 23 17.00 -32.02 -3.06
C ASN A 23 17.92 -31.96 -1.84
N THR A 24 18.04 -30.77 -1.27
CA THR A 24 18.78 -30.50 -0.03
C THR A 24 17.92 -30.60 1.23
N PHE A 25 16.62 -30.82 1.04
CA PHE A 25 15.61 -30.99 2.07
C PHE A 25 14.92 -32.35 1.94
N TYR A 26 14.55 -32.94 3.07
CA TYR A 26 13.66 -34.10 3.10
C TYR A 26 12.50 -33.91 4.05
N TYR A 27 11.38 -34.51 3.67
CA TYR A 27 10.18 -34.54 4.48
C TYR A 27 10.13 -35.84 5.29
N LYS A 28 9.91 -35.73 6.59
CA LYS A 28 9.69 -36.88 7.48
C LYS A 28 8.34 -36.72 8.17
N SER A 29 7.50 -37.75 8.07
CA SER A 29 6.19 -37.81 8.72
C SER A 29 6.00 -39.13 9.47
N ASP A 30 5.23 -39.08 10.56
CA ASP A 30 4.74 -40.25 11.29
C ASP A 30 3.32 -40.67 10.89
N GLY A 31 2.77 -40.10 9.81
CA GLY A 31 1.40 -40.31 9.34
C GLY A 31 0.35 -39.41 10.00
N ARG A 32 0.72 -38.60 11.01
CA ARG A 32 -0.15 -37.58 11.62
C ARG A 32 0.40 -36.17 11.44
N ILE A 33 1.72 -36.02 11.58
CA ILE A 33 2.43 -34.76 11.41
C ILE A 33 3.69 -35.03 10.58
N GLY A 34 4.15 -34.05 9.80
CA GLY A 34 5.46 -34.14 9.17
C GLY A 34 6.15 -32.79 9.03
N PHE A 35 7.47 -32.86 8.96
CA PHE A 35 8.35 -31.70 8.97
C PHE A 35 9.48 -31.87 7.95
N ASN A 36 9.97 -30.72 7.49
CA ASN A 36 11.06 -30.56 6.57
C ASN A 36 12.38 -30.41 7.34
N TYR A 37 13.39 -31.19 6.94
CA TYR A 37 14.73 -31.18 7.54
C TYR A 37 15.80 -30.99 6.47
N ASP A 38 16.84 -30.23 6.79
CA ASP A 38 18.06 -30.12 5.98
C ASP A 38 18.81 -31.47 5.99
N TYR A 39 19.32 -31.89 4.84
CA TYR A 39 20.38 -32.88 4.80
C TYR A 39 21.70 -32.26 5.26
N ASP A 40 22.54 -33.06 5.94
CA ASP A 40 23.95 -32.73 6.11
C ASP A 40 24.66 -32.99 4.77
N LEU A 41 24.83 -31.93 3.98
CA LEU A 41 25.34 -32.02 2.61
C LEU A 41 26.87 -32.16 2.61
N GLU A 42 27.33 -33.23 2.00
CA GLU A 42 28.73 -33.46 1.63
C GLU A 42 28.76 -33.93 0.18
N TYR A 43 29.69 -33.37 -0.60
CA TYR A 43 29.82 -33.70 -2.01
C TYR A 43 31.26 -34.03 -2.38
N ILE A 44 31.39 -34.86 -3.43
CA ILE A 44 32.67 -35.25 -4.00
C ILE A 44 32.66 -34.87 -5.49
N ILE A 45 33.63 -34.05 -5.90
CA ILE A 45 33.85 -33.69 -7.31
C ILE A 45 35.15 -34.35 -7.77
N ILE A 46 35.09 -35.09 -8.87
CA ILE A 46 36.24 -35.80 -9.44
C ILE A 46 36.63 -35.16 -10.77
N GLN A 47 37.77 -34.47 -10.78
CA GLN A 47 38.42 -34.05 -12.02
C GLN A 47 39.20 -35.23 -12.59
N LYS A 48 38.66 -35.90 -13.61
CA LYS A 48 39.21 -37.16 -14.16
C LYS A 48 40.52 -37.01 -14.93
N GLU A 49 40.76 -35.84 -15.52
CA GLU A 49 41.91 -35.57 -16.38
C GLU A 49 42.55 -34.22 -16.03
N ASN A 50 43.77 -33.99 -16.48
CA ASN A 50 44.44 -32.70 -16.29
C ASN A 50 43.72 -31.60 -17.09
N LEU A 51 43.39 -30.49 -16.45
CA LEU A 51 42.84 -29.31 -17.11
C LEU A 51 43.99 -28.36 -17.49
N LYS A 52 43.91 -27.74 -18.67
CA LYS A 52 44.89 -26.76 -19.13
C LYS A 52 44.22 -25.39 -19.26
N SER A 53 44.78 -24.35 -18.64
CA SER A 53 44.28 -22.98 -18.82
C SER A 53 44.81 -22.33 -20.10
N ILE A 54 44.21 -21.19 -20.45
CA ILE A 54 44.63 -20.35 -21.59
C ILE A 54 46.09 -19.88 -21.48
N ASN A 55 46.61 -19.72 -20.27
CA ASN A 55 48.01 -19.32 -20.01
C ASN A 55 48.97 -20.51 -20.02
N GLY A 56 48.49 -21.71 -20.33
CA GLY A 56 49.30 -22.94 -20.42
C GLY A 56 49.52 -23.66 -19.09
N ASN A 57 48.98 -23.16 -17.97
CA ASN A 57 49.07 -23.84 -16.69
C ASN A 57 48.30 -25.16 -16.72
N ILE A 58 48.89 -26.22 -16.16
CA ILE A 58 48.28 -27.54 -16.05
C ILE A 58 47.80 -27.73 -14.61
N TYR A 59 46.50 -28.00 -14.47
CA TYR A 59 45.84 -28.35 -13.21
C TYR A 59 45.62 -29.86 -13.18
N PRO A 60 46.34 -30.61 -12.36
CA PRO A 60 46.30 -32.07 -12.39
C PRO A 60 44.92 -32.61 -11.98
N ALA A 61 44.57 -33.79 -12.53
CA ALA A 61 43.42 -34.58 -12.10
C ALA A 61 43.44 -34.77 -10.58
N ARG A 62 42.28 -34.57 -9.93
CA ARG A 62 42.17 -34.62 -8.46
C ARG A 62 40.73 -34.82 -8.00
N ILE A 63 40.60 -35.17 -6.73
CA ILE A 63 39.32 -35.30 -6.03
C ILE A 63 39.18 -34.11 -5.10
N TYR A 64 38.00 -33.50 -5.11
CA TYR A 64 37.58 -32.48 -4.17
C TYR A 64 36.47 -33.03 -3.31
N ILE A 65 36.57 -32.84 -2.01
CA ILE A 65 35.51 -33.14 -1.05
C ILE A 65 35.12 -31.79 -0.45
N GLY A 66 33.85 -31.45 -0.53
CA GLY A 66 33.36 -30.14 -0.11
C GLY A 66 32.10 -30.24 0.73
N LYS A 67 31.95 -29.23 1.58
CA LYS A 67 30.74 -28.97 2.39
C LYS A 67 30.26 -27.52 2.27
N ASP A 68 31.04 -26.69 1.58
CA ASP A 68 30.73 -25.27 1.38
C ASP A 68 29.48 -25.12 0.52
N ARG A 69 28.64 -24.17 0.90
CA ARG A 69 27.36 -23.89 0.23
C ARG A 69 27.12 -22.39 0.19
N GLU A 70 26.56 -21.95 -0.93
CA GLU A 70 26.01 -20.61 -1.11
C GLU A 70 24.57 -20.78 -1.62
N ASN A 71 23.61 -20.31 -0.84
CA ASN A 71 22.21 -20.34 -1.23
C ASN A 71 21.86 -19.03 -1.95
N LEU A 72 21.78 -19.08 -3.27
CA LEU A 72 21.68 -17.91 -4.15
C LEU A 72 20.65 -16.85 -3.73
N LEU A 73 19.48 -17.28 -3.25
CA LEU A 73 18.41 -16.37 -2.79
C LEU A 73 18.28 -16.35 -1.26
N VAL A 74 18.41 -17.50 -0.60
CA VAL A 74 18.16 -17.62 0.84
C VAL A 74 19.17 -16.82 1.65
N ASP A 75 20.44 -16.79 1.23
CA ASP A 75 21.49 -16.06 1.94
C ASP A 75 21.32 -14.53 1.82
N LYS A 76 20.45 -14.05 0.92
CA LYS A 76 20.07 -12.63 0.84
C LYS A 76 19.13 -12.19 1.97
N PHE A 77 18.53 -13.12 2.72
CA PHE A 77 17.61 -12.81 3.82
C PHE A 77 18.35 -12.69 5.16
N LYS A 78 17.96 -11.70 5.96
CA LYS A 78 18.43 -11.54 7.34
C LYS A 78 17.47 -12.26 8.28
N ASN A 79 18.04 -12.97 9.26
CA ASN A 79 17.30 -13.80 10.20
C ASN A 79 17.16 -13.11 11.56
N PHE A 80 15.97 -13.18 12.14
CA PHE A 80 15.61 -12.49 13.38
C PHE A 80 14.67 -13.33 14.25
N ILE A 81 14.47 -12.87 15.48
CA ILE A 81 13.50 -13.43 16.42
C ILE A 81 12.69 -12.27 16.98
N TYR A 82 11.36 -12.36 16.88
CA TYR A 82 10.43 -11.47 17.57
C TYR A 82 9.96 -12.15 18.85
N LYS A 83 10.00 -11.43 19.97
CA LYS A 83 9.61 -11.94 21.27
C LYS A 83 8.40 -11.19 21.78
N LYS A 84 7.40 -11.93 22.25
CA LYS A 84 6.21 -11.38 22.93
C LYS A 84 5.92 -12.25 24.14
N ASP A 85 6.03 -11.67 25.33
CA ASP A 85 5.90 -12.38 26.60
C ASP A 85 6.82 -13.62 26.64
N SER A 86 6.25 -14.83 26.74
CA SER A 86 6.98 -16.10 26.73
C SER A 86 7.15 -16.70 25.32
N GLU A 87 6.59 -16.10 24.29
CA GLU A 87 6.57 -16.63 22.92
C GLU A 87 7.68 -16.03 22.05
N GLU A 88 8.22 -16.88 21.17
CA GLU A 88 9.21 -16.50 20.18
C GLU A 88 8.72 -16.85 18.76
N LEU A 89 8.78 -15.85 17.87
CA LEU A 89 8.51 -16.01 16.45
C LEU A 89 9.78 -15.74 15.64
N TYR A 90 10.31 -16.81 15.06
CA TYR A 90 11.42 -16.78 14.11
C TYR A 90 10.94 -16.14 12.81
N TYR A 91 11.70 -15.21 12.22
CA TYR A 91 11.42 -14.70 10.87
C TYR A 91 12.67 -14.34 10.08
N SER A 92 12.51 -14.39 8.76
CA SER A 92 13.47 -13.88 7.79
C SER A 92 12.92 -12.63 7.10
N LEU A 93 13.78 -11.63 6.90
CA LEU A 93 13.46 -10.39 6.20
C LEU A 93 14.46 -10.16 5.06
N TYR A 94 13.94 -10.04 3.85
CA TYR A 94 14.67 -9.52 2.70
C TYR A 94 14.48 -8.01 2.62
N VAL A 95 15.58 -7.30 2.46
CA VAL A 95 15.63 -5.86 2.18
C VAL A 95 16.17 -5.69 0.76
N PRO A 96 15.51 -4.93 -0.13
CA PRO A 96 16.01 -4.66 -1.48
C PRO A 96 17.48 -4.22 -1.45
N GLU A 97 18.34 -4.81 -2.30
CA GLU A 97 19.80 -4.58 -2.26
C GLU A 97 20.19 -3.09 -2.36
N ASN A 98 19.41 -2.30 -3.10
CA ASN A 98 19.60 -0.85 -3.27
C ASN A 98 18.57 -0.03 -2.49
N TYR A 99 18.14 -0.50 -1.32
CA TYR A 99 17.17 0.20 -0.49
C TYR A 99 17.60 1.65 -0.19
N ASN A 100 16.78 2.58 -0.66
CA ASN A 100 16.90 4.01 -0.38
C ASN A 100 15.76 4.44 0.55
N PRO A 101 16.04 4.87 1.80
CA PRO A 101 14.99 5.23 2.77
C PRO A 101 14.15 6.45 2.35
N LYS A 102 14.55 7.20 1.31
CA LYS A 102 13.76 8.30 0.74
C LYS A 102 12.67 7.82 -0.23
N LEU A 103 12.69 6.56 -0.64
CA LEU A 103 11.69 5.94 -1.49
C LEU A 103 10.82 5.00 -0.67
N ILE A 104 9.59 4.76 -1.13
CA ILE A 104 8.64 3.83 -0.52
C ILE A 104 8.61 2.50 -1.30
N TYR A 105 8.51 1.38 -0.59
CA TYR A 105 8.58 0.04 -1.19
C TYR A 105 7.41 -0.84 -0.73
N PRO A 106 6.84 -1.69 -1.59
CA PRO A 106 5.92 -2.74 -1.16
C PRO A 106 6.54 -3.71 -0.17
N LEU A 107 5.67 -4.40 0.58
CA LEU A 107 6.03 -5.53 1.44
C LEU A 107 5.22 -6.77 1.02
N VAL A 108 5.91 -7.86 0.70
CA VAL A 108 5.27 -9.18 0.52
C VAL A 108 5.43 -9.99 1.80
N VAL A 109 4.33 -10.44 2.37
CA VAL A 109 4.31 -11.33 3.55
C VAL A 109 3.96 -12.73 3.10
N PHE A 110 4.84 -13.69 3.38
CA PHE A 110 4.67 -15.10 3.01
C PHE A 110 4.47 -16.00 4.23
N LEU A 111 3.33 -16.69 4.30
CA LEU A 111 3.03 -17.69 5.32
C LEU A 111 3.25 -19.11 4.76
N HIS A 112 4.18 -19.85 5.37
CA HIS A 112 4.52 -21.21 4.94
C HIS A 112 3.49 -22.27 5.36
N GLY A 113 3.64 -23.50 4.82
CA GLY A 113 2.79 -24.65 5.10
C GLY A 113 3.16 -25.40 6.39
N ALA A 114 2.45 -26.48 6.71
CA ALA A 114 2.67 -27.19 7.97
C ALA A 114 4.07 -27.88 8.04
N GLY A 115 4.66 -28.22 6.90
CA GLY A 115 5.96 -28.92 6.83
C GLY A 115 7.14 -28.05 7.22
N GLU A 116 7.05 -26.73 7.02
CA GLU A 116 8.15 -25.79 7.31
C GLU A 116 8.12 -25.24 8.74
N ARG A 117 7.19 -25.69 9.59
CA ARG A 117 7.19 -25.32 11.01
C ARG A 117 8.47 -25.78 11.70
N GLY A 118 8.96 -25.00 12.66
CA GLY A 118 10.18 -25.35 13.36
C GLY A 118 10.84 -24.16 14.05
N TYR A 119 12.15 -24.28 14.22
CA TYR A 119 13.01 -23.30 14.85
C TYR A 119 14.20 -23.06 13.91
N GLY A 120 14.54 -21.82 13.56
CA GLY A 120 15.75 -21.52 12.78
C GLY A 120 15.61 -20.67 11.50
N ASN A 121 14.42 -20.15 11.17
CA ASN A 121 14.11 -19.21 10.07
C ASN A 121 14.20 -19.76 8.63
N GLN A 122 14.89 -20.88 8.40
CA GLN A 122 15.33 -21.24 7.04
C GLN A 122 14.34 -22.12 6.25
N ALA A 123 13.54 -22.95 6.92
CA ALA A 123 12.63 -23.86 6.23
C ALA A 123 11.62 -23.16 5.30
N PRO A 124 11.02 -22.00 5.67
CA PRO A 124 10.12 -21.25 4.79
C PRO A 124 10.77 -20.77 3.48
N LEU A 125 12.09 -20.59 3.46
CA LEU A 125 12.82 -20.08 2.29
C LEU A 125 13.35 -21.18 1.37
N LYS A 126 13.47 -22.42 1.87
CA LYS A 126 14.14 -23.53 1.16
C LYS A 126 13.18 -24.58 0.62
N ALA A 127 12.06 -24.83 1.31
CA ALA A 127 11.17 -25.94 0.95
C ALA A 127 10.37 -25.72 -0.34
N ASN A 128 10.13 -24.46 -0.69
CA ASN A 128 9.40 -24.07 -1.90
C ASN A 128 9.71 -22.61 -2.25
N LYS A 129 9.25 -22.14 -3.41
CA LYS A 129 9.51 -20.78 -3.89
C LYS A 129 8.73 -19.66 -3.19
N GLY A 130 7.73 -19.96 -2.35
CA GLY A 130 6.81 -18.95 -1.82
C GLY A 130 7.49 -17.83 -1.03
N GLY A 131 8.58 -18.14 -0.30
CA GLY A 131 9.36 -17.15 0.43
C GLY A 131 10.44 -16.43 -0.40
N VAL A 132 10.86 -16.99 -1.55
CA VAL A 132 12.06 -16.53 -2.28
C VAL A 132 11.80 -16.01 -3.68
N VAL A 133 10.66 -16.35 -4.31
CA VAL A 133 10.36 -15.92 -5.70
C VAL A 133 10.39 -14.40 -5.85
N TRP A 134 9.97 -13.68 -4.81
CA TRP A 134 9.94 -12.22 -4.80
C TRP A 134 11.33 -11.59 -4.72
N ALA A 135 12.35 -12.37 -4.33
CA ALA A 135 13.76 -11.95 -4.25
C ALA A 135 14.54 -12.28 -5.53
N GLU A 136 13.92 -12.94 -6.52
CA GLU A 136 14.55 -13.19 -7.83
C GLU A 136 14.90 -11.86 -8.50
N ASP A 137 16.07 -11.78 -9.15
CA ASP A 137 16.59 -10.53 -9.72
C ASP A 137 15.68 -9.94 -10.81
N ASP A 138 14.98 -10.79 -11.58
CA ASP A 138 14.01 -10.35 -12.59
C ASP A 138 12.73 -9.76 -11.97
N ILE A 139 12.37 -10.19 -10.75
CA ILE A 139 11.28 -9.62 -9.97
C ILE A 139 11.74 -8.32 -9.30
N GLN A 140 12.84 -8.33 -8.56
CA GLN A 140 13.33 -7.14 -7.84
C GLN A 140 13.71 -5.99 -8.79
N SER A 141 14.19 -6.27 -10.00
CA SER A 141 14.47 -5.22 -11.00
C SER A 141 13.22 -4.52 -11.51
N LYS A 142 12.05 -5.19 -11.50
CA LYS A 142 10.75 -4.62 -11.92
C LYS A 142 9.97 -4.07 -10.73
N PHE A 143 10.00 -4.79 -9.62
CA PHE A 143 9.22 -4.55 -8.42
C PHE A 143 10.14 -4.65 -7.18
N PRO A 144 11.01 -3.65 -6.92
CA PRO A 144 11.80 -3.64 -5.70
C PRO A 144 10.89 -3.71 -4.47
N CYS A 145 11.01 -4.73 -3.63
CA CYS A 145 10.12 -4.95 -2.49
C CYS A 145 10.79 -5.65 -1.31
N PHE A 146 10.27 -5.38 -0.10
CA PHE A 146 10.62 -6.15 1.09
C PHE A 146 9.87 -7.48 1.09
N ILE A 147 10.44 -8.48 1.77
CA ILE A 147 9.82 -9.80 1.91
C ILE A 147 9.94 -10.26 3.36
N LEU A 148 8.81 -10.52 3.99
CA LEU A 148 8.71 -11.04 5.35
C LEU A 148 8.28 -12.51 5.30
N ALA A 149 9.13 -13.40 5.78
CA ALA A 149 8.88 -14.85 5.87
C ALA A 149 9.04 -15.31 7.33
N PRO A 150 7.97 -15.24 8.15
CA PRO A 150 7.97 -15.78 9.51
C PRO A 150 7.91 -17.32 9.49
N GLN A 151 8.46 -17.96 10.51
CA GLN A 151 8.41 -19.40 10.72
C GLN A 151 7.58 -19.72 11.98
N CYS A 152 6.41 -20.34 11.78
CA CYS A 152 5.55 -20.81 12.86
C CYS A 152 6.26 -21.92 13.66
N PRO A 153 6.24 -21.88 15.00
CA PRO A 153 6.85 -22.91 15.82
C PRO A 153 6.27 -24.30 15.60
N GLN A 154 7.11 -25.32 15.85
CA GLN A 154 6.78 -26.72 15.57
C GLN A 154 5.47 -27.20 16.23
N HIS A 155 5.16 -26.69 17.42
CA HIS A 155 4.04 -27.11 18.25
C HIS A 155 2.73 -26.33 17.96
N SER A 156 2.72 -25.44 16.96
CA SER A 156 1.58 -24.57 16.67
C SER A 156 1.22 -24.53 15.18
N SER A 157 0.34 -23.60 14.80
CA SER A 157 -0.08 -23.26 13.45
C SER A 157 -0.44 -21.77 13.35
N TRP A 158 -0.62 -21.26 12.12
CA TRP A 158 -1.07 -19.87 11.90
C TRP A 158 -2.50 -19.63 12.38
N THR A 159 -3.39 -20.57 12.15
CA THR A 159 -4.75 -20.52 12.68
C THR A 159 -4.94 -21.58 13.76
N THR A 160 -6.13 -21.67 14.33
CA THR A 160 -6.59 -22.81 15.12
C THR A 160 -6.80 -24.07 14.26
N LEU A 161 -6.07 -24.25 13.15
CA LEU A 161 -6.25 -25.26 12.10
C LEU A 161 -6.48 -26.69 12.63
N PHE A 162 -5.80 -27.06 13.72
CA PHE A 162 -5.88 -28.39 14.32
C PHE A 162 -6.97 -28.54 15.38
N ASN A 163 -7.80 -27.51 15.58
CA ASN A 163 -9.01 -27.56 16.38
C ASN A 163 -10.21 -27.91 15.47
N PRO A 164 -10.92 -29.03 15.74
CA PRO A 164 -12.05 -29.46 14.92
C PRO A 164 -13.30 -28.57 15.07
N GLU A 165 -13.42 -27.77 16.14
CA GLU A 165 -14.56 -26.88 16.35
C GLU A 165 -14.40 -25.53 15.63
N ASP A 166 -13.16 -25.08 15.46
CA ASP A 166 -12.83 -23.85 14.76
C ASP A 166 -11.41 -23.93 14.19
N SER A 167 -11.28 -24.04 12.88
CA SER A 167 -9.99 -24.13 12.18
C SER A 167 -9.52 -22.80 11.57
N PHE A 168 -10.29 -21.72 11.74
CA PHE A 168 -10.10 -20.46 11.00
C PHE A 168 -9.61 -19.29 11.85
N SER A 169 -9.75 -19.36 13.17
CA SER A 169 -9.35 -18.26 14.04
C SER A 169 -7.84 -18.06 14.07
N PRO A 170 -7.33 -16.81 14.12
CA PRO A 170 -5.91 -16.54 14.19
C PRO A 170 -5.31 -17.11 15.49
N SER A 171 -4.12 -17.70 15.40
CA SER A 171 -3.33 -18.06 16.57
C SER A 171 -2.54 -16.86 17.09
N ILE A 172 -1.96 -16.98 18.29
CA ILE A 172 -1.05 -15.96 18.83
C ILE A 172 0.11 -15.66 17.89
N TYR A 173 0.63 -16.67 17.16
CA TYR A 173 1.74 -16.47 16.24
C TYR A 173 1.34 -15.69 14.99
N LEU A 174 0.10 -15.84 14.52
CA LEU A 174 -0.40 -15.06 13.40
C LEU A 174 -0.63 -13.60 13.79
N GLU A 175 -1.08 -13.34 15.02
CA GLU A 175 -1.11 -11.97 15.59
C GLU A 175 0.30 -11.39 15.75
N MET A 176 1.29 -12.19 16.16
CA MET A 176 2.69 -11.76 16.17
C MET A 176 3.23 -11.42 14.77
N VAL A 177 2.74 -12.07 13.71
CA VAL A 177 3.05 -11.67 12.33
C VAL A 177 2.48 -10.28 12.02
N TYR A 178 1.24 -9.99 12.45
CA TYR A 178 0.66 -8.66 12.30
C TYR A 178 1.51 -7.59 12.99
N GLU A 179 1.90 -7.83 14.23
CA GLU A 179 2.77 -6.92 15.00
C GLU A 179 4.13 -6.72 14.33
N LEU A 180 4.69 -7.77 13.73
CA LEU A 180 5.91 -7.67 12.93
C LEU A 180 5.74 -6.81 11.68
N ILE A 181 4.60 -6.91 10.99
CA ILE A 181 4.29 -6.04 9.83
C ILE A 181 4.29 -4.57 10.26
N GLN A 182 3.66 -4.25 11.41
CA GLN A 182 3.65 -2.89 11.95
C GLN A 182 5.07 -2.43 12.32
N LYS A 183 5.81 -3.25 13.08
CA LYS A 183 7.20 -2.94 13.47
C LYS A 183 8.10 -2.68 12.26
N ILE A 184 8.03 -3.53 11.22
CA ILE A 184 8.84 -3.36 10.01
C ILE A 184 8.41 -2.10 9.24
N SER A 185 7.11 -1.78 9.25
CA SER A 185 6.57 -0.56 8.65
C SER A 185 7.00 0.72 9.36
N GLU A 186 7.31 0.64 10.65
CA GLU A 186 7.89 1.75 11.43
C GLU A 186 9.40 1.88 11.19
N GLU A 187 10.12 0.76 11.04
CA GLU A 187 11.58 0.72 10.87
C GLU A 187 12.03 1.06 9.43
N TYR A 188 11.21 0.74 8.44
CA TYR A 188 11.51 0.92 7.02
C TYR A 188 10.41 1.73 6.33
N ASN A 189 10.76 2.39 5.21
CA ASN A 189 9.79 3.17 4.44
C ASN A 189 8.89 2.25 3.59
N ILE A 190 8.05 1.47 4.27
CA ILE A 190 7.10 0.54 3.67
C ILE A 190 5.87 1.29 3.19
N ASP A 191 5.50 1.01 1.95
CA ASP A 191 4.29 1.48 1.34
C ASP A 191 3.07 0.79 1.97
N GLN A 192 2.42 1.48 2.90
CA GLN A 192 1.24 0.99 3.63
C GLN A 192 0.07 0.61 2.72
N ASN A 193 0.05 1.11 1.48
CA ASN A 193 -1.00 0.80 0.51
C ASN A 193 -0.61 -0.35 -0.44
N ARG A 194 0.56 -0.97 -0.25
CA ARG A 194 1.08 -2.12 -1.00
C ARG A 194 1.74 -3.14 -0.07
N ILE A 195 1.02 -3.53 0.98
CA ILE A 195 1.33 -4.71 1.77
C ILE A 195 0.52 -5.88 1.19
N TYR A 196 1.20 -6.92 0.76
CA TYR A 196 0.61 -8.11 0.13
C TYR A 196 0.74 -9.32 1.04
N LEU A 197 -0.26 -10.20 1.02
CA LEU A 197 -0.25 -11.42 1.83
C LEU A 197 -0.48 -12.65 0.97
N THR A 198 0.39 -13.64 1.12
CA THR A 198 0.28 -14.92 0.45
C THR A 198 0.70 -16.05 1.38
N GLY A 199 0.19 -17.25 1.11
CA GLY A 199 0.63 -18.44 1.81
C GLY A 199 0.01 -19.69 1.24
N LEU A 200 0.58 -20.83 1.59
CA LEU A 200 0.20 -22.14 1.06
C LEU A 200 -0.25 -23.09 2.17
N SER A 201 -1.24 -23.94 1.92
CA SER A 201 -1.71 -24.95 2.87
C SER A 201 -2.06 -24.30 4.21
N MET A 202 -1.41 -24.68 5.33
CA MET A 202 -1.51 -23.98 6.62
C MET A 202 -1.38 -22.45 6.51
N GLY A 203 -0.48 -21.95 5.67
CA GLY A 203 -0.29 -20.54 5.37
C GLY A 203 -1.39 -19.95 4.47
N GLY A 204 -2.07 -20.78 3.67
CA GLY A 204 -3.28 -20.39 2.94
C GLY A 204 -4.44 -20.11 3.91
N PHE A 205 -4.64 -20.98 4.91
CA PHE A 205 -5.57 -20.71 6.02
C PHE A 205 -5.17 -19.43 6.79
N GLY A 206 -3.88 -19.28 7.09
CA GLY A 206 -3.35 -18.08 7.74
C GLY A 206 -3.57 -16.80 6.93
N THR A 207 -3.48 -16.87 5.60
CA THR A 207 -3.70 -15.73 4.70
C THR A 207 -5.13 -15.20 4.84
N TRP A 208 -6.13 -16.09 4.82
CA TRP A 208 -7.52 -15.70 5.04
C TRP A 208 -7.74 -15.14 6.44
N ALA A 209 -7.26 -15.85 7.47
CA ALA A 209 -7.50 -15.48 8.86
C ALA A 209 -6.89 -14.12 9.21
N LEU A 210 -5.65 -13.86 8.80
CA LEU A 210 -4.97 -12.61 9.10
C LEU A 210 -5.63 -11.42 8.39
N ALA A 211 -6.03 -11.60 7.12
CA ALA A 211 -6.75 -10.56 6.39
C ALA A 211 -8.14 -10.26 6.98
N MET A 212 -8.86 -11.28 7.46
CA MET A 212 -10.15 -11.09 8.13
C MET A 212 -10.02 -10.44 9.51
N ALA A 213 -8.94 -10.72 10.24
CA ALA A 213 -8.65 -10.08 11.53
C ALA A 213 -8.22 -8.61 11.37
N HIS A 214 -7.49 -8.30 10.30
CA HIS A 214 -6.91 -6.97 10.03
C HIS A 214 -7.21 -6.48 8.60
N PRO A 215 -8.49 -6.25 8.25
CA PRO A 215 -8.94 -5.98 6.87
C PRO A 215 -8.39 -4.68 6.27
N ASP A 216 -7.92 -3.76 7.12
CA ASP A 216 -7.33 -2.48 6.70
C ASP A 216 -5.81 -2.55 6.54
N THR A 217 -5.22 -3.75 6.45
CA THR A 217 -3.76 -3.92 6.30
C THR A 217 -3.38 -4.25 4.86
N PHE A 218 -4.03 -5.24 4.27
CA PHE A 218 -3.56 -5.83 3.02
C PHE A 218 -4.19 -5.18 1.80
N SER A 219 -3.40 -5.09 0.74
CA SER A 219 -3.79 -4.55 -0.57
C SER A 219 -4.18 -5.65 -1.56
N ALA A 220 -3.72 -6.89 -1.36
CA ALA A 220 -4.10 -8.06 -2.14
C ALA A 220 -3.75 -9.36 -1.41
N LEU A 221 -4.50 -10.42 -1.69
CA LEU A 221 -4.31 -11.75 -1.11
C LEU A 221 -4.07 -12.81 -2.21
N VAL A 222 -3.09 -13.71 -1.96
CA VAL A 222 -2.87 -14.94 -2.74
C VAL A 222 -2.87 -16.14 -1.81
N PRO A 223 -4.05 -16.59 -1.34
CA PRO A 223 -4.18 -17.82 -0.57
C PRO A 223 -4.14 -19.04 -1.49
N ILE A 224 -3.26 -19.98 -1.19
CA ILE A 224 -3.07 -21.20 -1.97
C ILE A 224 -3.42 -22.40 -1.10
N CYS A 225 -4.33 -23.22 -1.61
CA CYS A 225 -4.81 -24.46 -1.01
C CYS A 225 -5.08 -24.41 0.51
N GLY A 226 -5.79 -23.37 0.94
CA GLY A 226 -6.24 -23.18 2.33
C GLY A 226 -7.55 -22.40 2.40
N GLY A 227 -8.38 -22.72 3.40
CA GLY A 227 -9.73 -22.18 3.56
C GLY A 227 -9.83 -21.01 4.54
N GLY A 228 -10.84 -20.17 4.36
CA GLY A 228 -11.21 -19.09 5.28
C GLY A 228 -12.63 -19.25 5.83
N ASN A 229 -12.96 -18.54 6.90
CA ASN A 229 -14.32 -18.58 7.46
C ASN A 229 -15.32 -17.91 6.50
N PRO A 230 -16.26 -18.66 5.88
CA PRO A 230 -17.18 -18.10 4.88
C PRO A 230 -18.13 -17.05 5.48
N ASN A 231 -18.37 -17.06 6.79
CA ASN A 231 -19.24 -16.10 7.46
C ASN A 231 -18.57 -14.75 7.73
N LYS A 232 -17.24 -14.64 7.52
CA LYS A 232 -16.45 -13.42 7.76
C LYS A 232 -15.89 -12.78 6.48
N VAL A 233 -16.16 -13.34 5.31
CA VAL A 233 -15.64 -12.85 4.02
C VAL A 233 -16.08 -11.42 3.67
N SER A 234 -17.19 -10.94 4.24
CA SER A 234 -17.65 -9.56 4.07
C SER A 234 -16.69 -8.52 4.63
N LEU A 235 -15.86 -8.89 5.61
CA LEU A 235 -14.82 -8.02 6.18
C LEU A 235 -13.71 -7.70 5.16
N ILE A 236 -13.51 -8.58 4.18
CA ILE A 236 -12.42 -8.48 3.18
C ILE A 236 -12.95 -8.26 1.77
N LYS A 237 -14.22 -7.88 1.61
CA LYS A 237 -14.89 -7.74 0.30
C LYS A 237 -14.17 -6.78 -0.66
N ASP A 238 -13.46 -5.79 -0.12
CA ASP A 238 -12.80 -4.74 -0.90
C ASP A 238 -11.34 -5.09 -1.24
N ILE A 239 -10.81 -6.20 -0.72
CA ILE A 239 -9.44 -6.67 -0.99
C ILE A 239 -9.46 -7.59 -2.22
N PRO A 240 -8.69 -7.28 -3.27
CA PRO A 240 -8.45 -8.20 -4.39
C PRO A 240 -7.88 -9.55 -3.93
N VAL A 241 -8.46 -10.65 -4.42
CA VAL A 241 -8.02 -12.01 -4.12
C VAL A 241 -7.76 -12.79 -5.40
N TRP A 242 -6.60 -13.45 -5.50
CA TRP A 242 -6.34 -14.49 -6.48
C TRP A 242 -5.99 -15.79 -5.76
N ALA A 243 -6.99 -16.67 -5.63
CA ALA A 243 -6.85 -17.93 -4.91
C ALA A 243 -6.54 -19.10 -5.85
N PHE A 244 -5.81 -20.09 -5.34
CA PHE A 244 -5.41 -21.29 -6.08
C PHE A 244 -5.74 -22.56 -5.30
N HIS A 245 -6.19 -23.61 -5.99
CA HIS A 245 -6.39 -24.96 -5.43
C HIS A 245 -6.25 -26.02 -6.53
N ALA A 246 -5.99 -27.27 -6.16
CA ALA A 246 -6.06 -28.41 -7.09
C ALA A 246 -7.29 -29.26 -6.79
N GLU A 247 -8.06 -29.65 -7.80
CA GLU A 247 -9.31 -30.40 -7.62
C GLU A 247 -9.09 -31.73 -6.88
N ASP A 248 -7.96 -32.38 -7.13
CA ASP A 248 -7.55 -33.65 -6.55
C ASP A 248 -6.49 -33.50 -5.45
N ASP A 249 -6.42 -32.34 -4.79
CA ASP A 249 -5.66 -32.17 -3.55
C ASP A 249 -6.12 -33.20 -2.50
N PRO A 250 -5.25 -34.16 -2.10
CA PRO A 250 -5.64 -35.21 -1.17
C PRO A 250 -5.50 -34.81 0.30
N ILE A 251 -5.01 -33.60 0.60
CA ILE A 251 -4.69 -33.13 1.95
C ILE A 251 -5.69 -32.08 2.41
N VAL A 252 -5.96 -31.06 1.59
CA VAL A 252 -6.93 -30.01 1.90
C VAL A 252 -8.12 -30.16 0.97
N ASP A 253 -9.27 -30.54 1.54
CA ASP A 253 -10.50 -30.72 0.80
C ASP A 253 -10.90 -29.42 0.06
N LYS A 254 -11.00 -29.52 -1.27
CA LYS A 254 -11.42 -28.43 -2.16
C LYS A 254 -12.75 -27.81 -1.75
N GLU A 255 -13.64 -28.57 -1.12
CA GLU A 255 -14.95 -28.05 -0.68
C GLU A 255 -14.81 -26.98 0.42
N ILE A 256 -13.74 -27.00 1.21
CA ILE A 256 -13.44 -25.94 2.19
C ILE A 256 -13.12 -24.64 1.44
N VAL A 257 -12.25 -24.71 0.43
CA VAL A 257 -11.82 -23.54 -0.36
C VAL A 257 -12.97 -23.00 -1.22
N ARG A 258 -13.70 -23.89 -1.91
CA ARG A 258 -14.87 -23.53 -2.71
C ARG A 258 -15.93 -22.80 -1.89
N LYS A 259 -16.20 -23.23 -0.65
CA LYS A 259 -17.13 -22.51 0.25
C LYS A 259 -16.68 -21.09 0.55
N THR A 260 -15.40 -20.89 0.89
CA THR A 260 -14.84 -19.54 1.13
C THR A 260 -14.95 -18.67 -0.12
N ILE A 261 -14.54 -19.18 -1.29
CA ILE A 261 -14.57 -18.44 -2.56
C ILE A 261 -15.98 -18.11 -3.00
N ASN A 262 -16.91 -19.07 -2.91
CA ASN A 262 -18.30 -18.85 -3.29
C ASN A 262 -18.94 -17.79 -2.40
N ALA A 263 -18.68 -17.81 -1.09
CA ALA A 263 -19.16 -16.79 -0.17
C ALA A 263 -18.58 -15.40 -0.50
N LEU A 264 -17.28 -15.31 -0.79
CA LEU A 264 -16.65 -14.03 -1.13
C LEU A 264 -17.17 -13.46 -2.46
N LYS A 265 -17.38 -14.31 -3.48
CA LYS A 265 -17.97 -13.90 -4.76
C LYS A 265 -19.41 -13.36 -4.63
N GLN A 266 -20.14 -13.66 -3.55
CA GLN A 266 -21.45 -13.05 -3.31
C GLN A 266 -21.36 -11.59 -2.87
N VAL A 267 -20.20 -11.15 -2.36
CA VAL A 267 -20.03 -9.81 -1.77
C VAL A 267 -18.91 -9.00 -2.43
N SER A 268 -18.15 -9.59 -3.35
CA SER A 268 -17.00 -8.96 -4.01
C SER A 268 -16.89 -9.39 -5.47
N GLU A 269 -16.62 -8.40 -6.33
CA GLU A 269 -16.28 -8.61 -7.73
C GLU A 269 -14.77 -8.79 -7.95
N LYS A 270 -13.94 -8.63 -6.90
CA LYS A 270 -12.48 -8.60 -6.99
C LYS A 270 -11.84 -9.99 -6.74
N VAL A 271 -12.49 -11.07 -7.17
CA VAL A 271 -12.07 -12.45 -6.86
C VAL A 271 -11.71 -13.23 -8.13
N ILE A 272 -10.45 -13.63 -8.23
CA ILE A 272 -9.96 -14.61 -9.20
C ILE A 272 -9.75 -15.94 -8.48
N TYR A 273 -10.23 -17.03 -9.06
CA TYR A 273 -10.03 -18.39 -8.53
C TYR A 273 -9.53 -19.29 -9.64
N THR A 274 -8.35 -19.86 -9.45
CA THR A 274 -7.73 -20.84 -10.35
C THR A 274 -7.77 -22.20 -9.67
N GLU A 275 -8.65 -23.08 -10.14
CA GLU A 275 -8.71 -24.48 -9.71
C GLU A 275 -8.06 -25.34 -10.80
N PHE A 276 -7.01 -26.08 -10.45
CA PHE A 276 -6.34 -26.99 -11.38
C PHE A 276 -7.14 -28.29 -11.51
N ASP A 277 -7.45 -28.68 -12.74
CA ASP A 277 -8.18 -29.92 -13.04
C ASP A 277 -7.45 -31.16 -12.51
N SER A 278 -8.21 -32.17 -12.09
CA SER A 278 -7.62 -33.43 -11.63
C SER A 278 -6.71 -34.06 -12.68
N GLY A 279 -5.57 -34.59 -12.23
CA GLY A 279 -4.56 -35.22 -13.07
C GLY A 279 -3.59 -34.24 -13.74
N LEU A 280 -3.79 -32.92 -13.62
CA LEU A 280 -2.84 -31.93 -14.14
C LEU A 280 -1.57 -31.84 -13.27
N LEU A 281 -1.74 -31.90 -11.95
CA LEU A 281 -0.67 -31.72 -10.97
C LEU A 281 -0.07 -33.05 -10.52
N THR A 282 0.55 -33.77 -11.47
CA THR A 282 1.15 -35.09 -11.23
C THR A 282 2.63 -35.14 -11.61
N PRO A 283 3.38 -36.17 -11.18
CA PRO A 283 4.75 -36.36 -11.64
C PRO A 283 4.84 -36.44 -13.17
N PRO A 284 5.89 -35.90 -13.80
CA PRO A 284 7.06 -35.28 -13.18
C PRO A 284 6.92 -33.79 -12.83
N LEU A 285 5.76 -33.17 -13.04
CA LEU A 285 5.57 -31.72 -12.84
C LEU A 285 5.62 -31.34 -11.36
N VAL A 286 4.88 -32.08 -10.52
CA VAL A 286 4.92 -31.98 -9.07
C VAL A 286 4.79 -33.36 -8.43
N PRO A 287 5.36 -33.60 -7.23
CA PRO A 287 5.27 -34.91 -6.58
C PRO A 287 3.85 -35.31 -6.17
N ASN A 288 2.99 -34.33 -5.87
CA ASN A 288 1.65 -34.54 -5.34
C ASN A 288 0.75 -33.32 -5.68
N PRO A 289 -0.55 -33.52 -6.01
CA PRO A 289 -1.47 -32.42 -6.33
C PRO A 289 -1.63 -31.35 -5.25
N HIS A 290 -1.35 -31.67 -3.98
CA HIS A 290 -1.33 -30.70 -2.89
C HIS A 290 -0.39 -29.51 -3.18
N PHE A 291 0.67 -29.72 -3.97
CA PHE A 291 1.73 -28.76 -4.27
C PHE A 291 1.32 -27.72 -5.34
N SER A 292 0.05 -27.33 -5.36
CA SER A 292 -0.51 -26.31 -6.28
C SER A 292 0.24 -24.98 -6.25
N TRP A 293 0.93 -24.66 -5.14
CA TRP A 293 1.79 -23.50 -5.00
C TRP A 293 2.99 -23.48 -5.96
N VAL A 294 3.45 -24.64 -6.45
CA VAL A 294 4.54 -24.70 -7.43
C VAL A 294 4.12 -24.00 -8.72
N PHE A 295 2.87 -24.16 -9.15
CA PHE A 295 2.36 -23.47 -10.34
C PHE A 295 2.01 -22.02 -10.02
N ALA A 296 1.32 -21.77 -8.90
CA ALA A 296 0.92 -20.41 -8.52
C ALA A 296 2.13 -19.46 -8.42
N TYR A 297 3.22 -19.84 -7.74
CA TYR A 297 4.40 -18.99 -7.62
C TYR A 297 5.28 -18.93 -8.89
N ASN A 298 5.06 -19.77 -9.89
CA ASN A 298 5.70 -19.63 -11.20
C ASN A 298 4.82 -18.87 -12.21
N ASP A 299 3.59 -18.50 -11.84
CA ASP A 299 2.70 -17.71 -12.69
C ASP A 299 3.10 -16.21 -12.65
N LYS A 300 3.78 -15.77 -13.72
CA LYS A 300 4.19 -14.36 -13.88
C LYS A 300 2.98 -13.42 -14.02
N ASN A 301 1.80 -13.89 -14.45
CA ASN A 301 0.58 -13.07 -14.48
C ASN A 301 0.08 -12.79 -13.07
N MET A 302 0.07 -13.81 -12.19
CA MET A 302 -0.27 -13.63 -10.78
C MET A 302 0.69 -12.65 -10.11
N ILE A 303 2.01 -12.77 -10.34
CA ILE A 303 3.00 -11.84 -9.78
C ILE A 303 2.75 -10.39 -10.27
N ASN A 304 2.59 -10.19 -11.58
CA ASN A 304 2.30 -8.87 -12.14
C ASN A 304 0.98 -8.30 -11.60
N TRP A 305 -0.06 -9.14 -11.49
CA TRP A 305 -1.34 -8.77 -10.90
C TRP A 305 -1.20 -8.36 -9.45
N LEU A 306 -0.41 -9.08 -8.64
CA LEU A 306 -0.21 -8.76 -7.24
C LEU A 306 0.40 -7.35 -7.10
N PHE A 307 1.47 -7.08 -7.85
CA PHE A 307 2.15 -5.78 -7.79
C PHE A 307 1.38 -4.63 -8.45
N SER A 308 0.33 -4.91 -9.23
CA SER A 308 -0.59 -3.88 -9.73
C SER A 308 -1.66 -3.49 -8.71
N GLN A 309 -1.86 -4.26 -7.64
CA GLN A 309 -2.84 -3.92 -6.62
C GLN A 309 -2.30 -2.83 -5.69
N SER A 310 -3.19 -1.93 -5.27
CA SER A 310 -2.91 -0.99 -4.20
C SER A 310 -4.22 -0.55 -3.58
N ARG A 311 -4.17 -0.05 -2.34
CA ARG A 311 -5.34 0.56 -1.68
C ARG A 311 -5.53 2.04 -2.01
N ARG A 312 -4.76 2.57 -2.95
CA ARG A 312 -4.80 3.98 -3.35
C ARG A 312 -6.08 4.35 -4.11
N ASP A 313 -6.78 3.36 -4.66
CA ASP A 313 -8.10 3.49 -5.26
C ASP A 313 -9.24 3.52 -4.21
N LYS A 314 -8.93 3.36 -2.91
CA LYS A 314 -9.92 3.45 -1.86
C LYS A 314 -10.26 4.91 -1.60
N TYR A 315 -11.50 5.27 -1.91
CA TYR A 315 -12.12 6.53 -1.52
C TYR A 315 -13.23 6.26 -0.51
N ASN A 316 -13.36 7.15 0.47
CA ASN A 316 -14.47 7.14 1.42
C ASN A 316 -15.37 8.35 1.16
N ALA A 317 -16.61 8.11 0.72
CA ALA A 317 -17.60 9.17 0.51
C ALA A 317 -18.59 9.23 1.67
N ILE A 318 -18.72 10.40 2.28
CA ILE A 318 -19.68 10.68 3.37
C ILE A 318 -20.60 11.78 2.92
N LEU A 319 -21.92 11.57 3.00
CA LEU A 319 -22.90 12.61 2.76
C LEU A 319 -22.89 13.58 3.95
N VAL A 320 -22.43 14.82 3.72
CA VAL A 320 -22.30 15.85 4.78
C VAL A 320 -23.44 16.86 4.78
N GLU A 321 -24.08 17.04 3.62
CA GLU A 321 -25.26 17.89 3.41
C GLU A 321 -26.13 17.29 2.31
N PRO A 322 -27.39 17.74 2.12
CA PRO A 322 -28.18 17.36 0.96
C PRO A 322 -27.41 17.58 -0.35
N ASN A 323 -27.19 16.48 -1.08
CA ASN A 323 -26.45 16.43 -2.34
C ASN A 323 -25.00 16.94 -2.26
N ILE A 324 -24.34 16.85 -1.09
CA ILE A 324 -22.90 17.10 -0.95
C ILE A 324 -22.24 15.90 -0.29
N TYR A 325 -21.28 15.32 -0.97
CA TYR A 325 -20.37 14.33 -0.41
C TYR A 325 -19.02 14.98 -0.13
N VAL A 326 -18.47 14.71 1.05
CA VAL A 326 -17.00 14.77 1.23
C VAL A 326 -16.44 13.42 0.82
N ILE A 327 -15.38 13.44 0.04
CA ILE A 327 -14.68 12.26 -0.46
C ILE A 327 -13.26 12.36 0.05
N ASN A 328 -12.86 11.40 0.88
CA ASN A 328 -11.49 11.33 1.38
C ASN A 328 -10.72 10.27 0.59
N ASP A 329 -9.51 10.61 0.15
CA ASP A 329 -8.61 9.63 -0.43
C ASP A 329 -7.83 8.85 0.65
N TYR A 330 -6.90 8.01 0.21
CA TYR A 330 -6.11 7.14 1.07
C TYR A 330 -5.11 7.89 1.97
N ARG A 331 -4.92 9.21 1.78
CA ARG A 331 -4.15 10.10 2.67
C ARG A 331 -5.03 11.03 3.49
N PHE A 332 -6.35 10.88 3.38
CA PHE A 332 -7.36 11.69 4.03
C PHE A 332 -7.47 13.13 3.50
N ASP A 333 -6.97 13.38 2.29
CA ASP A 333 -7.21 14.64 1.57
C ASP A 333 -8.70 14.72 1.20
N SER A 334 -9.36 15.84 1.50
CA SER A 334 -10.81 16.01 1.35
C SER A 334 -11.17 16.71 0.05
N MET A 335 -11.86 15.98 -0.83
CA MET A 335 -12.54 16.47 -2.02
C MET A 335 -14.03 16.63 -1.76
N TYR A 336 -14.73 17.44 -2.54
CA TYR A 336 -16.20 17.60 -2.39
C TYR A 336 -16.93 17.39 -3.70
N LEU A 337 -17.92 16.49 -3.71
CA LEU A 337 -18.84 16.32 -4.83
C LEU A 337 -20.17 16.99 -4.50
N ILE A 338 -20.51 18.03 -5.24
CA ILE A 338 -21.76 18.79 -5.10
C ILE A 338 -22.64 18.47 -6.31
N ILE A 339 -23.81 17.89 -6.05
CA ILE A 339 -24.74 17.44 -7.10
C ILE A 339 -25.90 18.44 -7.19
N GLY A 340 -26.02 19.13 -8.33
CA GLY A 340 -27.17 19.97 -8.65
C GLY A 340 -28.19 19.23 -9.53
N SER A 341 -29.27 19.93 -9.88
CA SER A 341 -30.33 19.41 -10.75
C SER A 341 -29.87 19.16 -12.19
N GLU A 342 -28.92 19.92 -12.71
CA GLU A 342 -28.46 19.83 -14.11
C GLU A 342 -27.07 19.21 -14.25
N LYS A 343 -26.13 19.54 -13.34
CA LYS A 343 -24.75 19.03 -13.35
C LYS A 343 -24.20 18.87 -11.93
N ALA A 344 -23.06 18.18 -11.82
CA ALA A 344 -22.29 18.05 -10.60
C ALA A 344 -20.96 18.82 -10.71
N LEU A 345 -20.47 19.30 -9.56
CA LEU A 345 -19.18 19.95 -9.43
C LEU A 345 -18.33 19.17 -8.43
N LEU A 346 -17.16 18.72 -8.86
CA LEU A 346 -16.13 18.17 -7.99
C LEU A 346 -15.14 19.28 -7.62
N ILE A 347 -14.89 19.44 -6.33
CA ILE A 347 -13.89 20.34 -5.76
C ILE A 347 -12.67 19.51 -5.38
N ASP A 348 -11.51 19.89 -5.93
CA ASP A 348 -10.21 19.24 -5.75
C ASP A 348 -10.21 17.75 -6.20
N THR A 349 -9.03 17.12 -6.29
CA THR A 349 -8.86 15.80 -6.93
C THR A 349 -7.89 14.85 -6.19
N GLY A 350 -7.45 15.20 -4.99
CA GLY A 350 -6.61 14.33 -4.16
C GLY A 350 -5.20 14.12 -4.71
N ILE A 351 -4.47 13.19 -4.10
CA ILE A 351 -3.02 13.05 -4.25
C ILE A 351 -2.52 12.07 -5.33
N GLY A 352 -3.35 11.75 -6.33
CA GLY A 352 -2.82 11.32 -7.63
C GLY A 352 -2.64 9.84 -7.91
N GLU A 353 -3.27 8.97 -7.13
CA GLU A 353 -3.22 7.53 -7.36
C GLU A 353 -4.65 6.96 -7.20
N GLY A 354 -5.03 6.01 -8.06
CA GLY A 354 -6.40 5.49 -8.14
C GLY A 354 -7.20 6.00 -9.35
N ASN A 355 -8.51 5.79 -9.32
CA ASN A 355 -9.45 6.16 -10.38
C ASN A 355 -10.64 6.92 -9.78
N LEU A 356 -10.40 8.16 -9.36
CA LEU A 356 -11.43 9.05 -8.81
C LEU A 356 -12.62 9.21 -9.75
N LYS A 357 -12.41 9.32 -11.06
CA LYS A 357 -13.51 9.46 -12.02
C LYS A 357 -14.47 8.27 -11.99
N GLU A 358 -13.94 7.04 -11.98
CA GLU A 358 -14.77 5.85 -11.85
C GLU A 358 -15.51 5.81 -10.50
N PHE A 359 -14.86 6.24 -9.42
CA PHE A 359 -15.50 6.35 -8.11
C PHE A 359 -16.66 7.37 -8.12
N ILE A 360 -16.46 8.56 -8.68
CA ILE A 360 -17.48 9.61 -8.79
C ILE A 360 -18.68 9.14 -9.63
N ASN A 361 -18.43 8.39 -10.71
CA ASN A 361 -19.49 7.82 -11.55
C ASN A 361 -20.40 6.82 -10.79
N LYS A 362 -19.95 6.28 -9.65
CA LYS A 362 -20.78 5.44 -8.77
C LYS A 362 -21.71 6.28 -7.87
N LEU A 363 -21.42 7.57 -7.70
CA LEU A 363 -22.19 8.50 -6.85
C LEU A 363 -23.20 9.34 -7.64
N THR A 364 -22.92 9.63 -8.91
CA THR A 364 -23.79 10.47 -9.76
C THR A 364 -23.62 10.15 -11.25
N ASP A 365 -24.70 10.30 -12.01
CA ASP A 365 -24.74 10.22 -13.47
C ASP A 365 -24.79 11.60 -14.15
N LYS A 366 -24.80 12.67 -13.35
CA LYS A 366 -24.85 14.06 -13.85
C LYS A 366 -23.57 14.42 -14.61
N PRO A 367 -23.65 15.29 -15.63
CA PRO A 367 -22.48 15.91 -16.24
C PRO A 367 -21.57 16.51 -15.16
N LEU A 368 -20.26 16.21 -15.23
CA LEU A 368 -19.31 16.58 -14.20
C LEU A 368 -18.36 17.68 -14.69
N GLU A 369 -18.22 18.72 -13.88
CA GLU A 369 -17.14 19.71 -13.99
C GLU A 369 -16.26 19.62 -12.73
N VAL A 370 -14.98 19.96 -12.86
CA VAL A 370 -14.02 19.92 -11.75
C VAL A 370 -13.44 21.31 -11.55
N VAL A 371 -13.29 21.74 -10.31
CA VAL A 371 -12.61 22.97 -9.95
C VAL A 371 -11.58 22.68 -8.87
N VAL A 372 -10.34 23.05 -9.14
CA VAL A 372 -9.24 22.99 -8.20
C VAL A 372 -9.14 24.33 -7.50
N LEU A 373 -9.18 24.32 -6.17
CA LEU A 373 -9.18 25.54 -5.37
C LEU A 373 -7.77 26.09 -5.14
N HIS A 374 -6.72 25.26 -5.22
CA HIS A 374 -5.32 25.68 -5.26
C HIS A 374 -4.39 24.58 -5.83
N GLY A 375 -3.16 24.96 -6.23
CA GLY A 375 -2.26 24.14 -7.04
C GLY A 375 -1.29 23.22 -6.29
N HIS A 376 -1.58 22.81 -5.05
CA HIS A 376 -0.74 21.83 -4.36
C HIS A 376 -1.04 20.40 -4.77
N HIS A 377 -0.02 19.55 -4.67
CA HIS A 377 -0.05 18.16 -5.17
C HIS A 377 -1.20 17.31 -4.60
N ASP A 378 -1.55 17.49 -3.34
CA ASP A 378 -2.64 16.83 -2.63
C ASP A 378 -4.04 17.20 -3.13
N HIS A 379 -4.16 18.19 -4.02
CA HIS A 379 -5.46 18.65 -4.54
C HIS A 379 -5.61 18.50 -6.05
N ILE A 380 -4.54 18.24 -6.79
CA ILE A 380 -4.57 18.35 -8.27
C ILE A 380 -4.18 17.07 -9.02
N LEU A 381 -3.63 16.07 -8.33
CA LEU A 381 -2.92 15.01 -9.04
C LEU A 381 -3.83 14.01 -9.75
N GLN A 382 -5.16 14.06 -9.61
CA GLN A 382 -6.08 13.27 -10.45
C GLN A 382 -6.89 14.10 -11.44
N ALA A 383 -6.59 15.40 -11.58
CA ALA A 383 -7.28 16.29 -12.51
C ALA A 383 -7.18 15.84 -13.98
N ASP A 384 -6.13 15.09 -14.34
CA ASP A 384 -5.93 14.51 -15.69
C ASP A 384 -6.99 13.46 -16.09
N GLN A 385 -7.79 12.97 -15.14
CA GLN A 385 -8.90 12.06 -15.43
C GLN A 385 -10.13 12.78 -16.02
N PHE A 386 -10.19 14.12 -15.92
CA PHE A 386 -11.38 14.91 -16.21
C PHE A 386 -11.17 15.87 -17.39
N GLU A 387 -12.24 16.11 -18.16
CA GLU A 387 -12.18 16.91 -19.39
C GLU A 387 -12.27 18.42 -19.14
N LYS A 388 -13.08 18.82 -18.15
CA LYS A 388 -13.30 20.23 -17.79
C LYS A 388 -12.81 20.49 -16.37
N VAL A 389 -11.59 20.98 -16.27
CA VAL A 389 -10.96 21.33 -14.99
C VAL A 389 -10.71 22.83 -14.95
N TYR A 390 -11.25 23.50 -13.94
CA TYR A 390 -11.08 24.94 -13.70
C TYR A 390 -10.03 25.19 -12.63
N MET A 391 -9.21 26.22 -12.79
CA MET A 391 -8.25 26.66 -11.77
C MET A 391 -7.89 28.14 -12.00
N SER A 392 -7.57 28.85 -10.91
CA SER A 392 -7.06 30.21 -10.98
C SER A 392 -5.76 30.27 -11.78
N GLU A 393 -5.62 31.23 -12.69
CA GLU A 393 -4.38 31.38 -13.46
C GLU A 393 -3.17 31.74 -12.59
N LYS A 394 -3.42 32.28 -11.39
CA LYS A 394 -2.39 32.64 -10.41
C LYS A 394 -1.71 31.41 -9.79
N GLU A 395 -2.26 30.21 -9.97
CA GLU A 395 -1.63 28.95 -9.52
C GLU A 395 -0.52 28.46 -10.46
N LYS A 396 -0.44 28.97 -11.69
CA LYS A 396 0.57 28.52 -12.69
C LYS A 396 2.01 28.66 -12.19
N GLU A 397 2.27 29.61 -11.31
CA GLU A 397 3.59 29.85 -10.71
C GLU A 397 3.97 28.78 -9.66
N ILE A 398 2.98 28.10 -9.07
CA ILE A 398 3.18 27.13 -7.98
C ILE A 398 3.35 25.70 -8.51
N LEU A 399 2.69 25.34 -9.62
CA LEU A 399 2.72 23.98 -10.18
C LEU A 399 4.14 23.38 -10.33
N PRO A 400 5.16 24.13 -10.81
CA PRO A 400 6.51 23.57 -10.96
C PRO A 400 7.20 23.27 -9.63
N LEU A 401 6.82 23.94 -8.53
CA LEU A 401 7.45 23.79 -7.21
C LEU A 401 7.25 22.40 -6.61
N PHE A 402 6.19 21.69 -7.02
CA PHE A 402 5.86 20.36 -6.55
C PHE A 402 6.18 19.27 -7.58
N GLY A 403 6.91 19.61 -8.65
CA GLY A 403 7.39 18.63 -9.63
C GLY A 403 6.26 17.90 -10.37
N ILE A 404 5.10 18.54 -10.52
CA ILE A 404 3.92 17.94 -11.14
C ILE A 404 4.16 17.80 -12.64
N LYS A 405 4.27 16.56 -13.13
CA LYS A 405 4.63 16.23 -14.52
C LYS A 405 3.42 15.96 -15.43
N LYS A 406 2.21 16.19 -14.94
CA LYS A 406 0.97 15.94 -15.70
C LYS A 406 0.63 17.13 -16.59
N ASP A 407 0.37 16.88 -17.87
CA ASP A 407 -0.10 17.90 -18.82
C ASP A 407 -1.61 18.09 -18.64
N ILE A 408 -1.99 18.96 -17.69
CA ILE A 408 -3.38 19.26 -17.36
C ILE A 408 -3.74 20.62 -17.96
N LYS A 409 -4.76 20.65 -18.81
CA LYS A 409 -5.28 21.89 -19.38
C LYS A 409 -6.36 22.49 -18.47
N PHE A 410 -6.00 23.54 -17.75
CA PHE A 410 -6.93 24.27 -16.90
C PHE A 410 -7.70 25.35 -17.66
N LEU A 411 -9.01 25.40 -17.43
CA LEU A 411 -9.87 26.53 -17.77
C LEU A 411 -9.72 27.61 -16.69
N PRO A 412 -9.51 28.89 -17.07
CA PRO A 412 -9.31 29.94 -16.10
C PRO A 412 -10.61 30.22 -15.32
N VAL A 413 -10.46 30.51 -14.03
CA VAL A 413 -11.54 31.00 -13.16
C VAL A 413 -11.03 32.19 -12.34
N LYS A 414 -11.91 33.14 -12.03
CA LYS A 414 -11.59 34.38 -11.30
C LYS A 414 -12.72 34.77 -10.33
N GLU A 415 -12.45 35.77 -9.49
CA GLU A 415 -13.44 36.38 -8.59
C GLU A 415 -14.77 36.65 -9.29
N GLY A 416 -15.87 36.24 -8.65
CA GLY A 416 -17.24 36.52 -9.11
C GLY A 416 -17.74 35.61 -10.23
N ASP A 417 -16.88 34.75 -10.80
CA ASP A 417 -17.34 33.67 -11.67
C ASP A 417 -18.27 32.73 -10.89
N LYS A 418 -19.18 32.06 -11.62
CA LYS A 418 -20.22 31.21 -11.02
C LYS A 418 -20.29 29.85 -11.66
N PHE A 419 -20.39 28.83 -10.82
CA PHE A 419 -20.75 27.47 -11.21
C PHE A 419 -22.24 27.28 -10.96
N ASP A 420 -23.04 27.40 -12.02
CA ASP A 420 -24.49 27.16 -11.99
C ASP A 420 -24.77 25.68 -12.25
N LEU A 421 -25.23 24.97 -11.23
CA LEU A 421 -25.57 23.54 -11.28
C LEU A 421 -27.08 23.30 -11.52
N GLY A 422 -27.83 24.36 -11.84
CA GLY A 422 -29.28 24.38 -12.04
C GLY A 422 -30.00 24.96 -10.83
N ASP A 423 -30.30 24.13 -9.83
CA ASP A 423 -30.96 24.54 -8.58
C ASP A 423 -30.01 25.12 -7.52
N ARG A 424 -28.72 25.17 -7.84
CA ARG A 424 -27.62 25.53 -6.94
C ARG A 424 -26.54 26.29 -7.69
N VAL A 425 -26.08 27.42 -7.13
CA VAL A 425 -25.05 28.26 -7.75
C VAL A 425 -23.95 28.53 -6.74
N LEU A 426 -22.70 28.29 -7.12
CA LEU A 426 -21.52 28.58 -6.31
C LEU A 426 -20.74 29.75 -6.91
N GLU A 427 -20.47 30.77 -6.10
CA GLU A 427 -19.72 31.98 -6.45
C GLU A 427 -18.25 31.85 -6.04
N VAL A 428 -17.34 32.20 -6.95
CA VAL A 428 -15.89 32.15 -6.71
C VAL A 428 -15.43 33.38 -5.92
N ILE A 429 -14.71 33.15 -4.83
CA ILE A 429 -14.06 34.18 -4.01
C ILE A 429 -12.56 33.90 -3.97
N GLU A 430 -11.74 34.81 -4.46
CA GLU A 430 -10.28 34.71 -4.34
C GLU A 430 -9.83 34.91 -2.90
N LEU A 431 -9.01 33.99 -2.41
CA LEU A 431 -8.43 33.97 -1.07
C LEU A 431 -6.89 33.77 -1.11
N PRO A 432 -6.12 34.70 -1.73
CA PRO A 432 -4.67 34.54 -1.82
C PRO A 432 -4.03 34.51 -0.43
N GLY A 433 -3.11 33.57 -0.21
CA GLY A 433 -2.64 33.27 1.13
C GLY A 433 -1.80 32.02 1.17
N HIS A 434 -2.47 30.90 1.42
CA HIS A 434 -1.91 29.56 1.35
C HIS A 434 -1.17 29.32 0.02
N THR A 435 -1.77 29.76 -1.08
CA THR A 435 -1.12 29.97 -2.39
C THR A 435 -1.55 31.32 -2.98
N PRO A 436 -0.87 31.84 -4.02
CA PRO A 436 -1.20 33.14 -4.61
C PRO A 436 -2.54 33.16 -5.36
N GLY A 437 -3.04 32.01 -5.80
CA GLY A 437 -4.28 31.85 -6.55
C GLY A 437 -5.34 31.02 -5.85
N SER A 438 -5.17 30.66 -4.58
CA SER A 438 -6.20 30.07 -3.73
C SER A 438 -7.55 30.76 -3.91
N ILE A 439 -8.60 29.98 -4.14
CA ILE A 439 -9.99 30.41 -4.23
C ILE A 439 -10.88 29.64 -3.26
N ALA A 440 -12.07 30.17 -3.00
CA ALA A 440 -13.16 29.53 -2.31
C ALA A 440 -14.43 29.56 -3.16
N LEU A 441 -15.37 28.66 -2.85
CA LEU A 441 -16.68 28.61 -3.47
C LEU A 441 -17.77 28.85 -2.43
N LEU A 442 -18.50 29.94 -2.60
CA LEU A 442 -19.59 30.34 -1.72
C LEU A 442 -20.94 29.92 -2.30
N ASP A 443 -21.67 29.12 -1.54
CA ASP A 443 -23.07 28.79 -1.77
C ASP A 443 -23.95 29.55 -0.78
N ARG A 444 -24.48 30.68 -1.23
CA ARG A 444 -25.33 31.57 -0.42
C ARG A 444 -26.67 30.94 -0.05
N LYS A 445 -27.22 30.09 -0.93
CA LYS A 445 -28.56 29.49 -0.73
C LYS A 445 -28.51 28.49 0.42
N ASN A 446 -27.46 27.69 0.49
CA ASN A 446 -27.26 26.70 1.55
C ASN A 446 -26.39 27.22 2.70
N ARG A 447 -25.89 28.46 2.61
CA ARG A 447 -25.06 29.12 3.63
C ARG A 447 -23.78 28.33 3.92
N ILE A 448 -23.09 27.90 2.87
CA ILE A 448 -21.87 27.08 2.95
C ILE A 448 -20.76 27.75 2.14
N ILE A 449 -19.52 27.68 2.63
CA ILE A 449 -18.33 28.03 1.85
C ILE A 449 -17.32 26.87 1.86
N PHE A 450 -16.74 26.58 0.69
CA PHE A 450 -15.63 25.64 0.53
C PHE A 450 -14.34 26.43 0.35
N THR A 451 -13.36 26.23 1.21
CA THR A 451 -12.13 27.04 1.22
C THR A 451 -10.87 26.25 0.85
N SER A 452 -10.98 24.93 0.69
CA SER A 452 -9.81 24.05 0.63
C SER A 452 -8.86 24.41 1.79
N ASP A 453 -7.56 24.56 1.52
CA ASP A 453 -6.54 24.88 2.53
C ASP A 453 -6.36 26.37 2.81
N ALA A 454 -7.14 27.23 2.17
CA ALA A 454 -6.98 28.68 2.28
C ALA A 454 -7.36 29.24 3.67
N ILE A 455 -8.19 28.55 4.46
CA ILE A 455 -8.65 29.03 5.77
C ILE A 455 -8.45 28.01 6.89
N GLY A 456 -8.70 26.72 6.68
CA GLY A 456 -8.51 25.69 7.69
C GLY A 456 -8.13 24.35 7.08
N ALA A 457 -7.29 23.57 7.75
CA ALA A 457 -6.76 22.28 7.26
C ALA A 457 -6.32 21.37 8.44
N GLY A 458 -6.98 21.49 9.59
CA GLY A 458 -6.45 21.02 10.88
C GLY A 458 -5.33 21.92 11.39
N HIS A 459 -4.20 21.95 10.69
CA HIS A 459 -3.13 22.94 10.86
C HIS A 459 -3.12 23.87 9.65
N LEU A 460 -3.34 25.16 9.85
CA LEU A 460 -3.32 26.14 8.77
C LEU A 460 -1.87 26.42 8.35
N TRP A 461 -1.46 25.84 7.23
CA TRP A 461 -0.09 25.98 6.73
C TRP A 461 0.06 27.21 5.84
N LEU A 462 0.87 28.19 6.27
CA LEU A 462 1.26 29.38 5.51
C LEU A 462 2.79 29.48 5.36
N GLN A 463 3.48 28.36 5.50
CA GLN A 463 4.93 28.20 5.37
C GLN A 463 5.34 27.42 4.11
N VAL A 464 4.39 26.79 3.43
CA VAL A 464 4.62 25.90 2.28
C VAL A 464 5.12 26.67 1.05
N PRO A 465 5.82 26.01 0.12
CA PRO A 465 6.24 26.63 -1.13
C PRO A 465 5.05 27.29 -1.86
N GLY A 466 5.21 28.58 -2.18
CA GLY A 466 4.16 29.38 -2.81
C GLY A 466 3.29 30.21 -1.85
N ALA A 467 3.41 30.01 -0.54
CA ALA A 467 2.66 30.80 0.43
C ALA A 467 2.99 32.31 0.33
N SER A 468 1.96 33.14 0.46
CA SER A 468 2.07 34.59 0.51
C SER A 468 2.53 35.09 1.89
N PRO A 469 3.15 36.29 1.99
CA PRO A 469 3.44 36.90 3.27
C PRO A 469 2.20 37.07 4.15
N LEU A 470 2.36 36.93 5.48
CA LEU A 470 1.26 36.99 6.44
C LEU A 470 0.49 38.31 6.37
N LYS A 471 1.14 39.45 6.10
CA LYS A 471 0.44 40.73 5.85
C LYS A 471 -0.55 40.66 4.68
N LYS A 472 -0.17 40.01 3.58
CA LYS A 472 -1.05 39.83 2.42
C LYS A 472 -2.18 38.85 2.76
N TYR A 473 -1.87 37.79 3.50
CA TYR A 473 -2.91 36.88 3.99
C TYR A 473 -3.89 37.58 4.93
N LEU A 474 -3.44 38.50 5.78
CA LEU A 474 -4.32 39.26 6.67
C LEU A 474 -5.33 40.13 5.89
N GLU A 475 -4.96 40.66 4.72
CA GLU A 475 -5.89 41.36 3.83
C GLU A 475 -6.97 40.40 3.29
N THR A 476 -6.58 39.19 2.93
CA THR A 476 -7.51 38.11 2.53
C THR A 476 -8.48 37.75 3.64
N ILE A 477 -8.01 37.61 4.87
CA ILE A 477 -8.88 37.29 6.01
C ILE A 477 -9.88 38.42 6.27
N LYS A 478 -9.44 39.68 6.22
CA LYS A 478 -10.33 40.84 6.35
C LYS A 478 -11.36 40.93 5.24
N LYS A 479 -11.00 40.56 4.01
CA LYS A 479 -11.96 40.43 2.90
C LYS A 479 -13.00 39.36 3.23
N LEU A 480 -12.57 38.18 3.68
CA LEU A 480 -13.47 37.06 3.99
C LEU A 480 -14.42 37.37 5.17
N GLU A 481 -13.99 38.16 6.16
CA GLU A 481 -14.87 38.65 7.24
C GLU A 481 -16.13 39.35 6.70
N GLY A 482 -16.00 40.07 5.57
CA GLY A 482 -17.13 40.73 4.90
C GLY A 482 -18.22 39.77 4.39
N TYR A 483 -17.88 38.50 4.21
CA TYR A 483 -18.78 37.45 3.74
C TYR A 483 -19.37 36.59 4.86
N LYS A 484 -18.95 36.75 6.13
CA LYS A 484 -19.37 35.87 7.25
C LYS A 484 -20.88 35.77 7.45
N LYS A 485 -21.65 36.78 7.04
CA LYS A 485 -23.13 36.76 7.11
C LYS A 485 -23.77 35.79 6.10
N ASP A 486 -23.01 35.40 5.08
CA ASP A 486 -23.50 34.65 3.92
C ASP A 486 -23.34 33.14 4.06
N PHE A 487 -22.63 32.65 5.09
CA PHE A 487 -22.44 31.24 5.37
C PHE A 487 -22.40 30.95 6.89
N ASP A 488 -22.76 29.72 7.26
CA ASP A 488 -22.71 29.20 8.63
C ASP A 488 -21.69 28.06 8.78
N LYS A 489 -21.19 27.51 7.67
CA LYS A 489 -20.32 26.32 7.64
C LYS A 489 -19.18 26.51 6.65
N ILE A 490 -17.96 26.21 7.10
CA ILE A 490 -16.73 26.25 6.30
C ILE A 490 -16.24 24.81 6.10
N TYR A 491 -16.18 24.36 4.85
CA TYR A 491 -15.62 23.07 4.46
C TYR A 491 -14.20 23.24 3.91
N THR A 492 -13.28 22.45 4.44
CA THR A 492 -11.83 22.60 4.28
C THR A 492 -11.20 21.47 3.46
N GLY A 493 -9.96 21.64 3.01
CA GLY A 493 -9.25 20.63 2.20
C GLY A 493 -8.80 19.40 2.99
N HIS A 494 -8.83 19.45 4.33
CA HIS A 494 -8.52 18.32 5.22
C HIS A 494 -9.56 18.19 6.35
N LEU A 495 -10.81 17.93 5.98
CA LEU A 495 -11.95 17.87 6.90
C LEU A 495 -11.86 16.68 7.87
N TYR A 496 -11.17 15.61 7.46
CA TYR A 496 -10.94 14.42 8.28
C TYR A 496 -10.31 14.77 9.64
N HIS A 497 -9.37 15.71 9.67
CA HIS A 497 -8.73 16.19 10.90
C HIS A 497 -9.68 16.93 11.86
N SER A 498 -10.85 17.37 11.37
CA SER A 498 -11.92 17.97 12.17
C SER A 498 -13.05 16.97 12.47
N GLY A 499 -12.78 15.67 12.36
CA GLY A 499 -13.78 14.63 12.54
C GLY A 499 -14.88 14.66 11.48
N ASN A 500 -14.56 15.13 10.27
CA ASN A 500 -15.50 15.38 9.17
C ASN A 500 -16.58 16.45 9.46
N ASN A 501 -16.32 17.37 10.42
CA ASN A 501 -17.23 18.47 10.74
C ASN A 501 -16.75 19.79 10.13
N PRO A 502 -17.67 20.61 9.58
CA PRO A 502 -17.32 21.93 9.07
C PRO A 502 -16.93 22.88 10.21
N LEU A 503 -16.06 23.85 9.90
CA LEU A 503 -15.67 24.89 10.85
C LEU A 503 -16.75 25.98 10.92
N PRO A 504 -17.01 26.54 12.12
CA PRO A 504 -17.88 27.69 12.30
C PRO A 504 -17.25 29.01 11.79
N PRO A 505 -18.06 30.04 11.44
CA PRO A 505 -17.53 31.32 10.95
C PRO A 505 -16.65 32.08 11.93
N ASP A 506 -16.79 31.85 13.24
CA ASP A 506 -15.93 32.45 14.28
C ASP A 506 -14.47 31.96 14.20
N TYR A 507 -14.20 30.85 13.51
CA TYR A 507 -12.86 30.38 13.22
C TYR A 507 -12.04 31.43 12.45
N ILE A 508 -12.67 32.19 11.56
CA ILE A 508 -12.01 33.27 10.81
C ILE A 508 -11.48 34.37 11.76
N ASP A 509 -12.18 34.62 12.86
CA ASP A 509 -11.75 35.61 13.86
C ASP A 509 -10.48 35.12 14.58
N ASP A 510 -10.44 33.83 14.95
CA ASP A 510 -9.26 33.20 15.55
C ASP A 510 -8.06 33.26 14.60
N VAL A 511 -8.25 32.96 13.30
CA VAL A 511 -7.19 33.08 12.28
C VAL A 511 -6.70 34.53 12.19
N ARG A 512 -7.61 35.51 12.09
CA ARG A 512 -7.23 36.93 12.01
C ARG A 512 -6.39 37.35 13.20
N ILE A 513 -6.84 37.03 14.42
CA ILE A 513 -6.16 37.44 15.64
C ILE A 513 -4.79 36.74 15.75
N ALA A 514 -4.70 35.45 15.43
CA ALA A 514 -3.42 34.73 15.41
C ALA A 514 -2.42 35.41 14.47
N VAL A 515 -2.81 35.68 13.23
CA VAL A 515 -1.97 36.33 12.20
C VAL A 515 -1.56 37.73 12.64
N GLU A 516 -2.48 38.55 13.14
CA GLU A 516 -2.17 39.90 13.66
C GLU A 516 -1.16 39.87 14.80
N LYS A 517 -1.31 38.93 15.73
CA LYS A 517 -0.41 38.79 16.88
C LYS A 517 0.98 38.30 16.46
N VAL A 518 1.07 37.42 15.48
CA VAL A 518 2.35 36.98 14.91
C VAL A 518 3.06 38.14 14.21
N ILE A 519 2.36 38.89 13.35
CA ILE A 519 2.93 40.05 12.64
C ILE A 519 3.44 41.11 13.64
N LYS A 520 2.71 41.35 14.74
CA LYS A 520 3.11 42.29 15.80
C LYS A 520 4.20 41.76 16.74
N GLY A 521 4.57 40.48 16.63
CA GLY A 521 5.51 39.83 17.55
C GLY A 521 4.96 39.55 18.95
N GLU A 522 3.65 39.67 19.15
CA GLU A 522 2.95 39.37 20.41
C GLU A 522 2.81 37.86 20.64
N LEU A 523 2.73 37.08 19.56
CA LEU A 523 2.65 35.62 19.60
C LEU A 523 3.87 35.05 18.88
N LYS A 524 4.78 34.45 19.65
CA LYS A 524 6.04 33.89 19.14
C LYS A 524 5.87 32.39 18.88
N GLY A 525 6.11 31.98 17.65
CA GLY A 525 6.01 30.57 17.27
C GLY A 525 7.15 29.71 17.78
N LYS A 526 6.86 28.41 17.88
CA LYS A 526 7.83 27.34 18.18
C LYS A 526 8.11 26.54 16.91
N PRO A 527 9.25 25.83 16.80
CA PRO A 527 9.52 24.96 15.66
C PRO A 527 8.37 23.98 15.41
N TYR A 528 7.89 23.91 14.16
CA TYR A 528 6.79 23.02 13.81
C TYR A 528 7.28 21.55 13.84
N PRO A 529 6.62 20.65 14.60
CA PRO A 529 7.14 19.30 14.82
C PRO A 529 6.82 18.31 13.69
N ILE A 530 6.06 18.73 12.68
CA ILE A 530 5.50 17.84 11.65
C ILE A 530 5.93 18.32 10.25
N GLY A 531 6.37 17.38 9.41
CA GLY A 531 6.54 17.63 7.96
C GLY A 531 7.90 18.16 7.53
N ILE A 532 8.08 18.26 6.21
CA ILE A 532 9.36 18.52 5.53
C ILE A 532 9.63 20.00 5.26
N PHE A 533 8.63 20.87 5.45
CA PHE A 533 8.71 22.29 5.10
C PHE A 533 9.20 23.20 6.24
N GLY A 534 9.38 22.65 7.45
CA GLY A 534 9.81 23.42 8.62
C GLY A 534 8.81 24.49 9.04
N GLY A 535 9.31 25.65 9.45
CA GLY A 535 8.51 26.79 9.90
C GLY A 535 8.28 26.85 11.41
N LEU A 536 7.53 27.87 11.83
CA LEU A 536 7.10 28.07 13.20
C LEU A 536 5.59 27.87 13.31
N PHE A 537 5.11 27.36 14.45
CA PHE A 537 3.68 27.27 14.73
C PHE A 537 3.30 28.01 16.01
N VAL A 538 2.07 28.50 16.01
CA VAL A 538 1.39 29.10 17.15
C VAL A 538 -0.03 28.55 17.26
N GLU A 539 -0.55 28.53 18.48
CA GLU A 539 -1.94 28.15 18.76
C GLU A 539 -2.66 29.38 19.31
N TYR A 540 -3.86 29.65 18.80
CA TYR A 540 -4.74 30.70 19.28
C TYR A 540 -6.20 30.30 19.06
N GLY A 541 -7.02 30.27 20.11
CA GLY A 541 -8.40 29.80 19.99
C GLY A 541 -8.46 28.39 19.39
N LYS A 542 -9.15 28.24 18.27
CA LYS A 542 -9.26 26.98 17.51
C LYS A 542 -8.19 26.81 16.43
N VAL A 543 -7.36 27.82 16.14
CA VAL A 543 -6.37 27.74 15.06
C VAL A 543 -5.00 27.29 15.57
N THR A 544 -4.43 26.32 14.86
CA THR A 544 -2.99 26.06 14.85
C THR A 544 -2.42 26.63 13.55
N LEU A 545 -1.78 27.79 13.65
CA LEU A 545 -1.21 28.52 12.52
C LEU A 545 0.27 28.14 12.37
N VAL A 546 0.66 27.68 11.19
CA VAL A 546 2.05 27.40 10.83
C VAL A 546 2.50 28.43 9.80
N TYR A 547 3.65 29.05 10.00
CA TYR A 547 4.11 30.16 9.16
C TYR A 547 5.64 30.15 9.00
N ASN A 548 6.11 30.75 7.90
CA ASN A 548 7.52 31.02 7.69
C ASN A 548 7.88 32.37 8.32
N PRO A 549 8.83 32.44 9.29
CA PRO A 549 9.23 33.70 9.91
C PRO A 549 9.85 34.71 8.94
N ASP A 550 10.31 34.27 7.76
CA ASP A 550 10.83 35.15 6.71
C ASP A 550 9.72 35.81 5.87
N LEU A 551 8.45 35.40 6.06
CA LEU A 551 7.28 35.86 5.30
C LEU A 551 6.25 36.60 6.19
N LEU A 552 6.68 37.57 7.01
CA LEU A 552 5.82 38.37 7.91
C LEU A 552 5.04 39.52 7.25
#